data_AF-A0ABD2M6S4-F1
#
_entry.id   AF-A0ABD2M6S4-F1
#
_cell.length_a   1.000
_cell.length_b   1.000
_cell.length_c   1.000
_cell.angle_alpha   90.00
_cell.angle_beta   90.00
_cell.angle_gamma   90.00
#
_symmetry.space_group_name_H-M   'P 1'
#
loop_
_entity.id
_entity.type
_entity.pdbx_description
1 polymer ?
#
loop_
_entity_poly.entity_id
_entity_poly.type
_entity_poly.pdbx_seq_one_letter_code
_entity_poly.pdbx_strand_id
1 'polypeptide(L)'
;MAPPATNTKTSRSNAKRPREEKSTKPPPKLRQIKGLEGAAKQRNVRFDPRFSSSCGQFDEFRFHQDYSFINELRKTDIQELKKAFRSAKREGNVALSDRIRCNLLRLENQQKAEMERQKMENIRLELRRENIERMNRGERPIYLNNVELMARANCENNVVASNS
;
A
#
# COMPACT_ATOMS: atom_id res chain seq x y z
N MET A 1 -0.46 52.85 -19.00
CA MET A 1 -1.84 53.11 -19.48
C MET A 1 -2.16 52.13 -20.59
N ALA A 2 -3.12 51.22 -20.40
CA ALA A 2 -3.61 50.37 -21.48
C ALA A 2 -4.45 51.22 -22.46
N PRO A 3 -4.37 50.99 -23.78
CA PRO A 3 -5.18 51.76 -24.72
C PRO A 3 -6.68 51.47 -24.51
N PRO A 4 -7.55 52.49 -24.61
CA PRO A 4 -8.99 52.31 -24.43
C PRO A 4 -9.55 51.39 -25.51
N ALA A 5 -10.36 50.40 -25.10
CA ALA A 5 -11.08 49.53 -26.02
C ALA A 5 -12.10 50.35 -26.81
N THR A 6 -11.79 50.67 -28.07
CA THR A 6 -12.76 51.29 -28.99
C THR A 6 -13.82 50.26 -29.34
N ASN A 7 -14.96 50.29 -28.64
CA ASN A 7 -16.13 49.49 -28.97
C ASN A 7 -16.81 50.06 -30.22
N THR A 8 -16.23 49.80 -31.39
CA THR A 8 -16.86 50.19 -32.66
C THR A 8 -17.96 49.18 -32.98
N LYS A 9 -19.20 49.51 -32.57
CA LYS A 9 -20.41 48.89 -33.13
C LYS A 9 -20.40 49.10 -34.64
N THR A 10 -19.86 48.13 -35.36
CA THR A 10 -19.72 48.17 -36.81
C THR A 10 -20.97 47.52 -37.40
N SER A 11 -21.91 48.39 -37.77
CA SER A 11 -23.05 48.02 -38.61
C SER A 11 -22.54 47.37 -39.91
N ARG A 12 -23.12 46.23 -40.29
CA ARG A 12 -22.84 45.59 -41.59
C ARG A 12 -23.60 46.37 -42.65
N SER A 13 -22.92 46.88 -43.68
CA SER A 13 -23.59 47.55 -44.79
C SER A 13 -24.50 46.61 -45.60
N ASN A 14 -24.25 45.30 -45.57
CA ASN A 14 -25.11 44.27 -46.15
C ASN A 14 -25.09 43.00 -45.29
N ALA A 15 -26.27 42.44 -44.99
CA ALA A 15 -26.43 41.25 -44.15
C ALA A 15 -25.66 40.03 -44.69
N LYS A 16 -25.63 39.83 -46.01
CA LYS A 16 -25.12 38.60 -46.65
C LYS A 16 -23.67 38.69 -47.13
N ARG A 17 -22.95 39.78 -46.86
CA ARG A 17 -21.55 39.96 -47.31
C ARG A 17 -20.55 39.42 -46.27
N PRO A 18 -19.58 38.55 -46.62
CA PRO A 18 -18.52 38.18 -45.70
C PRO A 18 -17.71 39.43 -45.30
N ARG A 19 -17.18 39.43 -44.07
CA ARG A 19 -16.41 40.55 -43.53
C ARG A 19 -14.94 40.17 -43.46
N GLU A 20 -14.08 41.06 -43.95
CA GLU A 20 -12.65 40.97 -43.75
C GLU A 20 -12.32 41.25 -42.27
N GLU A 21 -11.70 40.28 -41.60
CA GLU A 21 -11.17 40.42 -40.24
C GLU A 21 -9.65 40.30 -40.26
N LYS A 22 -8.98 41.01 -39.34
CA LYS A 22 -7.52 40.92 -39.23
C LYS A 22 -7.12 39.55 -38.66
N SER A 23 -6.11 38.92 -39.25
CA SER A 23 -5.53 37.65 -38.79
C SER A 23 -4.96 37.71 -37.37
N THR A 24 -4.61 38.91 -36.88
CA THR A 24 -4.10 39.13 -35.52
C THR A 24 -5.18 39.07 -34.43
N LYS A 25 -6.46 38.88 -34.79
CA LYS A 25 -7.55 38.80 -33.82
C LYS A 25 -7.43 37.49 -33.02
N PRO A 26 -7.26 37.53 -31.69
CA PRO A 26 -7.12 36.33 -30.89
C PRO A 26 -8.44 35.52 -30.90
N PRO A 27 -8.36 34.18 -30.80
CA PRO A 27 -9.54 33.33 -30.74
C PRO A 27 -10.39 33.63 -29.48
N PRO A 28 -11.72 33.43 -29.53
CA PRO A 28 -12.57 33.59 -28.36
C PRO A 28 -12.20 32.57 -27.27
N LYS A 29 -12.29 33.00 -25.99
CA LYS A 29 -12.06 32.11 -24.85
C LYS A 29 -13.10 30.99 -24.82
N LEU A 30 -12.69 29.79 -24.43
CA LEU A 30 -13.60 28.66 -24.22
C LEU A 30 -14.66 29.04 -23.18
N ARG A 31 -15.94 28.77 -23.48
CA ARG A 31 -17.07 29.10 -22.59
C ARG A 31 -16.99 28.25 -21.33
N GLN A 32 -17.13 28.88 -20.17
CA GLN A 32 -17.38 28.18 -18.91
C GLN A 32 -18.81 27.64 -18.94
N ILE A 33 -18.97 26.32 -18.94
CA ILE A 33 -20.27 25.66 -18.86
C ILE A 33 -20.63 25.54 -17.39
N LYS A 34 -21.73 26.20 -16.99
CA LYS A 34 -22.26 26.13 -15.62
C LYS A 34 -22.49 24.67 -15.23
N GLY A 35 -21.79 24.19 -14.20
CA GLY A 35 -21.83 22.79 -13.74
C GLY A 35 -20.62 21.92 -14.13
N LEU A 36 -19.77 22.38 -15.05
CA LEU A 36 -18.52 21.68 -15.46
C LEU A 36 -17.24 22.45 -15.08
N GLU A 37 -17.37 23.59 -14.41
CA GLU A 37 -16.25 24.48 -14.03
C GLU A 37 -15.19 23.79 -13.15
N GLY A 38 -15.56 22.73 -12.42
CA GLY A 38 -14.67 21.95 -11.56
C GLY A 38 -14.22 20.61 -12.13
N ALA A 39 -14.86 20.08 -13.18
CA ALA A 39 -14.64 18.71 -13.65
C ALA A 39 -13.24 18.49 -14.23
N ALA A 40 -12.64 19.51 -14.85
CA ALA A 40 -11.26 19.45 -15.33
C ALA A 40 -10.22 19.59 -14.20
N LYS A 41 -10.56 20.27 -13.09
CA LYS A 41 -9.68 20.43 -11.92
C LYS A 41 -9.67 19.19 -11.01
N GLN A 42 -10.77 18.44 -10.96
CA GLN A 42 -10.92 17.23 -10.14
C GLN A 42 -10.26 15.99 -10.76
N ARG A 43 -9.95 15.98 -12.07
CA ARG A 43 -9.40 14.79 -12.76
C ARG A 43 -7.90 14.55 -12.55
N ASN A 44 -7.20 15.43 -11.85
CA ASN A 44 -5.74 15.36 -11.65
C ASN A 44 -5.33 15.33 -10.17
N VAL A 45 -6.02 14.52 -9.36
CA VAL A 45 -5.42 13.99 -8.13
C VAL A 45 -4.91 12.60 -8.48
N ARG A 46 -3.59 12.42 -8.60
CA ARG A 46 -2.83 11.16 -8.73
C ARG A 46 -3.71 9.89 -8.59
N PHE A 47 -4.41 9.51 -9.66
CA PHE A 47 -5.25 8.31 -9.64
C PHE A 47 -4.32 7.13 -9.90
N ASP A 48 -3.81 6.53 -8.83
CA ASP A 48 -3.15 5.23 -8.93
C ASP A 48 -4.25 4.17 -8.84
N PRO A 49 -4.56 3.45 -9.93
CA PRO A 49 -5.63 2.45 -9.91
C PRO A 49 -5.41 1.43 -8.79
N ARG A 50 -4.16 1.08 -8.45
CA ARG A 50 -3.84 0.15 -7.36
C ARG A 50 -4.33 0.61 -5.99
N PHE A 51 -4.42 1.92 -5.80
CA PHE A 51 -4.85 2.55 -4.54
C PHE A 51 -6.22 3.23 -4.67
N SER A 52 -6.97 2.90 -5.73
CA SER A 52 -8.35 3.36 -5.90
C SER A 52 -9.30 2.51 -5.07
N SER A 53 -10.37 3.12 -4.54
CA SER A 53 -11.43 2.40 -3.81
C SER A 53 -12.11 1.31 -4.66
N SER A 54 -12.03 1.39 -5.99
CA SER A 54 -12.56 0.40 -6.92
C SER A 54 -11.78 -0.92 -6.98
N CYS A 55 -10.54 -0.98 -6.50
CA CYS A 55 -9.69 -2.17 -6.64
C CYS A 55 -9.84 -3.21 -5.52
N GLY A 56 -10.76 -3.01 -4.58
CA GLY A 56 -11.06 -3.96 -3.51
C GLY A 56 -10.24 -3.74 -2.24
N GLN A 57 -10.45 -4.62 -1.26
CA GLN A 57 -9.75 -4.61 0.03
C GLN A 57 -8.56 -5.57 0.01
N PHE A 58 -7.53 -5.27 0.82
CA PHE A 58 -6.38 -6.14 0.97
C PHE A 58 -6.75 -7.42 1.71
N ASP A 59 -6.52 -8.57 1.07
CA ASP A 59 -6.68 -9.89 1.67
C ASP A 59 -5.32 -10.42 2.14
N GLU A 60 -5.07 -10.30 3.45
CA GLU A 60 -3.79 -10.68 4.07
C GLU A 60 -3.51 -12.19 3.91
N PHE A 61 -4.54 -13.04 3.95
CA PHE A 61 -4.37 -14.49 3.81
C PHE A 61 -3.89 -14.85 2.40
N ARG A 62 -4.61 -14.37 1.37
CA ARG A 62 -4.24 -14.63 -0.03
C ARG A 62 -2.89 -14.04 -0.38
N PHE A 63 -2.61 -12.83 0.10
CA PHE A 63 -1.30 -12.21 -0.10
C PHE A 63 -0.17 -13.06 0.47
N HIS A 64 -0.28 -13.54 1.71
CA HIS A 64 0.76 -14.37 2.30
C HIS A 64 0.92 -15.73 1.62
N GLN A 65 -0.17 -16.29 1.10
CA GLN A 65 -0.15 -17.52 0.33
C GLN A 65 0.56 -17.32 -1.03
N ASP A 66 0.08 -16.36 -1.82
CA ASP A 66 0.54 -16.08 -3.19
C ASP A 66 1.98 -15.55 -3.20
N TYR A 67 2.38 -14.79 -2.18
CA TYR A 67 3.71 -14.20 -2.04
C TYR A 67 4.57 -14.85 -0.95
N SER A 68 4.31 -16.13 -0.64
CA SER A 68 5.07 -16.89 0.36
C SER A 68 6.58 -16.95 0.08
N PHE A 69 6.98 -16.94 -1.19
CA PHE A 69 8.38 -16.94 -1.63
C PHE A 69 9.19 -15.72 -1.14
N ILE A 70 8.53 -14.59 -0.83
CA ILE A 70 9.21 -13.39 -0.30
C ILE A 70 9.90 -13.72 1.04
N ASN A 71 9.37 -14.67 1.81
CA ASN A 71 9.98 -15.09 3.07
C ASN A 71 11.36 -15.74 2.84
N GLU A 72 11.54 -16.47 1.74
CA GLU A 72 12.83 -17.09 1.38
C GLU A 72 13.82 -16.01 0.93
N LEU A 73 13.37 -15.08 0.09
CA LEU A 73 14.17 -13.94 -0.34
C LEU A 73 14.64 -13.08 0.85
N ARG A 74 13.76 -12.80 1.82
CA ARG A 74 14.15 -12.09 3.04
C ARG A 74 15.23 -12.84 3.83
N LYS A 75 15.18 -14.18 3.88
CA LYS A 75 16.21 -14.99 4.55
C LYS A 75 17.55 -14.85 3.83
N THR A 76 17.57 -14.88 2.48
CA THR A 76 18.81 -14.69 1.71
C THR A 76 19.37 -13.28 1.91
N ASP A 77 18.53 -12.24 1.87
CA ASP A 77 18.94 -10.85 2.06
C ASP A 77 19.59 -10.63 3.44
N ILE A 78 19.00 -11.21 4.49
CA ILE A 78 19.55 -11.15 5.85
C ILE A 78 20.93 -11.84 5.90
N GLN A 79 21.10 -12.98 5.23
CA GLN A 79 22.39 -13.68 5.18
C GLN A 79 23.45 -12.87 4.42
N GLU A 80 23.09 -12.23 3.33
CA GLU A 80 23.98 -11.35 2.56
C GLU A 80 24.37 -10.11 3.36
N LEU A 81 23.42 -9.46 4.03
CA LEU A 81 23.71 -8.34 4.92
C LEU A 81 24.63 -8.74 6.08
N LYS A 82 24.47 -9.95 6.65
CA LYS A 82 25.41 -10.48 7.65
C LYS A 82 26.83 -10.65 7.09
N LYS A 83 26.96 -11.12 5.84
CA LYS A 83 28.26 -11.21 5.16
C LYS A 83 28.86 -9.81 4.94
N ALA A 84 28.07 -8.87 4.42
CA ALA A 84 28.49 -7.50 4.17
C ALA A 84 28.91 -6.78 5.47
N PHE A 85 28.17 -6.96 6.56
CA PHE A 85 28.52 -6.44 7.88
C PHE A 85 29.90 -6.93 8.35
N ARG A 86 30.16 -8.24 8.22
CA ARG A 86 31.46 -8.84 8.58
C ARG A 86 32.60 -8.29 7.72
N SER A 87 32.38 -8.07 6.42
CA SER A 87 33.38 -7.47 5.54
C SER A 87 33.65 -6.01 5.90
N ALA A 88 32.61 -5.19 6.07
CA ALA A 88 32.76 -3.78 6.46
C ALA A 88 33.48 -3.62 7.81
N LYS A 89 33.25 -4.55 8.76
CA LYS A 89 33.97 -4.59 10.05
C LYS A 89 35.44 -4.94 9.87
N ARG A 90 35.78 -5.88 8.98
CA ARG A 90 37.18 -6.23 8.64
C ARG A 90 37.92 -5.10 7.96
N GLU A 91 37.23 -4.35 7.10
CA GLU A 91 37.78 -3.17 6.39
C GLU A 91 37.93 -1.93 7.29
N GLY A 92 37.43 -1.97 8.53
CA GLY A 92 37.51 -0.86 9.48
C GLY A 92 36.57 0.31 9.18
N ASN A 93 35.61 0.15 8.27
CA ASN A 93 34.64 1.20 7.92
C ASN A 93 33.48 1.22 8.93
N VAL A 94 33.68 1.94 10.04
CA VAL A 94 32.73 2.01 11.16
C VAL A 94 31.37 2.52 10.71
N ALA A 95 31.32 3.61 9.95
CA ALA A 95 30.06 4.23 9.51
C ALA A 95 29.23 3.31 8.60
N LEU A 96 29.87 2.57 7.69
CA LEU A 96 29.19 1.58 6.87
C LEU A 96 28.70 0.39 7.70
N SER A 97 29.54 -0.12 8.61
CA SER A 97 29.20 -1.25 9.47
C SER A 97 27.99 -0.93 10.37
N ASP A 98 27.90 0.28 10.92
CA ASP A 98 26.78 0.69 11.76
C ASP A 98 25.48 0.83 10.97
N ARG A 99 25.54 1.36 9.75
CA ARG A 99 24.37 1.41 8.85
C ARG A 99 23.84 0.00 8.54
N ILE A 100 24.73 -0.93 8.23
CA ILE A 100 24.36 -2.32 7.94
C ILE A 100 23.78 -2.98 9.20
N ARG A 101 24.38 -2.75 10.37
CA ARG A 101 23.89 -3.26 11.66
C ARG A 101 22.46 -2.80 11.96
N CYS A 102 22.18 -1.50 11.77
CA CYS A 102 20.84 -0.95 11.98
C CYS A 102 19.81 -1.58 11.05
N ASN A 103 20.16 -1.76 9.77
CA ASN A 103 19.27 -2.42 8.81
C ASN A 103 19.04 -3.89 9.17
N LEU A 104 20.10 -4.60 9.54
CA LEU A 104 20.02 -6.00 9.96
C LEU A 104 19.09 -6.17 11.16
N LEU A 105 19.24 -5.34 12.19
CA LEU A 105 18.37 -5.35 13.37
C LEU A 105 16.90 -5.11 12.99
N ARG A 106 16.64 -4.15 12.09
CA ARG A 106 15.29 -3.87 11.60
C ARG A 106 14.67 -5.09 10.90
N LEU A 107 15.43 -5.73 10.01
CA LEU A 107 14.95 -6.91 9.27
C LEU A 107 14.72 -8.12 10.19
N GLU A 108 15.61 -8.35 11.15
CA GLU A 108 15.45 -9.43 12.13
C GLU A 108 14.22 -9.21 13.02
N ASN A 109 13.95 -7.96 13.43
CA ASN A 109 12.77 -7.61 14.21
C ASN A 109 11.47 -7.77 13.38
N GLN A 110 11.49 -7.36 12.11
CA GLN A 110 10.37 -7.57 11.20
C GLN A 110 10.06 -9.06 11.01
N GLN A 111 11.09 -9.87 10.75
CA GLN A 111 10.94 -11.31 10.60
C GLN A 111 10.38 -11.96 11.88
N LYS A 112 10.87 -11.57 13.06
CA LYS A 112 10.32 -12.06 14.34
C LYS A 112 8.85 -11.69 14.51
N ALA A 113 8.49 -10.43 14.25
CA ALA A 113 7.11 -9.98 14.37
C ALA A 113 6.16 -10.70 13.40
N GLU A 114 6.61 -10.99 12.18
CA GLU A 114 5.85 -11.80 11.21
C GLU A 114 5.67 -13.23 11.69
N MET A 115 6.73 -13.87 12.21
CA MET A 115 6.65 -15.23 12.75
C MET A 115 5.67 -15.31 13.92
N GLU A 116 5.69 -14.35 14.85
CA GLU A 116 4.75 -14.32 15.96
C GLU A 116 3.30 -14.11 15.48
N ARG A 117 3.08 -13.25 14.48
CA ARG A 117 1.76 -13.07 13.87
C ARG A 117 1.26 -14.36 13.24
N GLN A 118 2.08 -15.06 12.46
CA GLN A 118 1.73 -16.32 11.81
C GLN A 118 1.39 -17.40 12.84
N LYS A 119 2.13 -17.48 13.95
CA LYS A 119 1.80 -18.39 15.06
C LYS A 119 0.41 -18.09 15.61
N MET A 120 0.09 -16.84 15.90
CA MET A 120 -1.23 -16.47 16.40
C MET A 120 -2.35 -16.82 15.43
N GLU A 121 -2.15 -16.57 14.13
CA GLU A 121 -3.12 -16.93 13.09
C GLU A 121 -3.34 -18.44 13.02
N ASN A 122 -2.28 -19.24 13.10
CA ASN A 122 -2.39 -20.71 13.11
C ASN A 122 -3.22 -21.20 14.30
N ILE A 123 -2.95 -20.68 15.51
CA ILE A 123 -3.73 -21.04 16.72
C ILE A 123 -5.20 -20.65 16.58
N ARG A 124 -5.50 -19.47 16.01
CA ARG A 124 -6.88 -19.04 15.74
C ARG A 124 -7.57 -19.99 14.76
N LEU A 125 -6.85 -20.42 13.73
CA LEU A 125 -7.37 -21.33 12.71
C LEU A 125 -7.61 -22.73 13.29
N GLU A 126 -6.73 -23.21 14.16
CA GLU A 126 -6.91 -24.47 14.90
C GLU A 126 -8.08 -24.40 15.86
N LEU A 127 -8.21 -23.33 16.65
CA LEU A 127 -9.37 -23.10 17.52
C LEU A 127 -10.67 -23.09 16.72
N ARG A 128 -10.66 -22.49 15.52
CA ARG A 128 -11.81 -22.50 14.62
C ARG A 128 -12.18 -23.91 14.18
N ARG A 129 -11.19 -24.73 13.80
CA ARG A 129 -11.41 -26.14 13.43
C ARG A 129 -11.96 -26.94 14.60
N GLU A 130 -11.34 -26.82 15.78
CA GLU A 130 -11.75 -27.48 17.02
C GLU A 130 -13.20 -27.11 17.39
N ASN A 131 -13.59 -25.85 17.23
CA ASN A 131 -14.94 -25.39 17.48
C ASN A 131 -15.96 -25.96 16.49
N ILE A 132 -15.60 -26.08 15.21
CA ILE A 132 -16.45 -26.73 14.20
C ILE A 132 -16.68 -28.20 14.58
N GLU A 133 -15.63 -28.91 14.98
CA GLU A 133 -15.73 -30.30 15.44
C GLU A 133 -16.61 -30.44 16.68
N ARG A 134 -16.45 -29.57 17.68
CA ARG A 134 -17.32 -29.52 18.86
C ARG A 134 -18.78 -29.33 18.48
N MET A 135 -19.06 -28.36 17.63
CA MET A 135 -20.43 -28.09 17.17
C MET A 135 -21.03 -29.30 16.46
N ASN A 136 -20.26 -30.00 15.63
CA ASN A 136 -20.71 -31.23 14.95
C ASN A 136 -21.02 -32.36 15.95
N ARG A 137 -20.34 -32.41 17.09
CA ARG A 137 -20.65 -33.32 18.21
C ARG A 137 -21.81 -32.86 19.09
N GLY A 138 -22.33 -31.64 18.88
CA GLY A 138 -23.33 -31.02 19.76
C GLY A 138 -22.75 -30.36 21.03
N GLU A 139 -21.44 -30.20 21.10
CA GLU A 139 -20.73 -29.53 22.19
C GLU A 139 -20.65 -28.01 21.98
N ARG A 140 -20.43 -27.25 23.06
CA ARG A 140 -20.33 -25.78 23.00
C ARG A 140 -18.94 -25.34 22.46
N PRO A 141 -18.86 -24.28 21.62
CA PRO A 141 -17.59 -23.70 21.19
C PRO A 141 -16.77 -23.12 22.34
N ILE A 142 -15.45 -23.11 22.18
CA ILE A 142 -14.49 -22.45 23.08
C ILE A 142 -14.16 -21.06 22.53
N TYR A 143 -14.26 -20.06 23.41
CA TYR A 143 -13.80 -18.71 23.17
C TYR A 143 -12.66 -18.41 24.15
N LEU A 144 -11.49 -18.07 23.61
CA LEU A 144 -10.32 -17.72 24.41
C LEU A 144 -10.11 -16.22 24.38
N ASN A 145 -9.72 -15.67 25.53
CA ASN A 145 -9.24 -14.29 25.61
C ASN A 145 -7.85 -14.15 24.97
N ASN A 146 -7.43 -12.93 24.65
CA ASN A 146 -6.10 -12.70 24.03
C ASN A 146 -4.95 -13.29 24.87
N VAL A 147 -5.01 -13.20 26.19
CA VAL A 147 -3.97 -13.76 27.09
C VAL A 147 -3.94 -15.29 27.02
N GLU A 148 -5.10 -15.94 27.02
CA GLU A 148 -5.23 -17.39 26.92
C GLU A 148 -4.78 -17.90 25.54
N LEU A 149 -5.08 -17.15 24.49
CA LEU A 149 -4.64 -17.45 23.12
C LEU A 149 -3.11 -17.36 23.00
N MET A 150 -2.49 -16.35 23.61
CA MET A 150 -1.03 -16.22 23.69
C MET A 150 -0.41 -17.36 24.52
N ALA A 151 -1.05 -17.73 25.64
CA ALA A 151 -0.60 -18.85 26.46
C ALA A 151 -0.62 -20.17 25.67
N ARG A 152 -1.71 -20.43 24.92
CA ARG A 152 -1.85 -21.61 24.06
C ARG A 152 -0.74 -21.67 23.00
N ALA A 153 -0.49 -20.55 22.32
CA ALA A 153 0.59 -20.44 21.35
C ALA A 153 1.99 -20.72 21.94
N ASN A 154 2.23 -20.32 23.19
CA ASN A 154 3.50 -20.56 23.86
C ASN A 154 3.66 -22.02 24.32
N CYS A 155 2.58 -22.66 24.78
CA CYS A 155 2.58 -24.04 25.27
C CYS A 155 2.91 -25.07 24.17
N GLU A 156 2.40 -24.89 22.95
CA GLU A 156 2.65 -25.81 21.84
C GLU A 156 4.13 -25.90 21.45
N ASN A 157 4.88 -24.80 21.56
CA ASN A 157 6.33 -24.80 21.31
C ASN A 157 7.10 -25.71 22.28
N ASN A 158 6.62 -25.83 23.53
CA ASN A 158 7.28 -26.61 24.56
C ASN A 158 7.05 -28.12 24.37
N VAL A 159 5.86 -28.50 23.88
CA VAL A 159 5.51 -29.90 23.57
C VAL A 159 6.25 -30.42 22.33
N VAL A 160 6.41 -29.59 21.30
CA VAL A 160 7.18 -29.95 20.11
C VAL A 160 8.68 -30.08 20.46
N ALA A 161 9.22 -29.17 21.27
CA ALA A 161 10.62 -29.22 21.71
C ALA A 161 10.94 -30.41 22.64
N SER A 162 9.98 -30.91 23.43
CA SER A 162 10.17 -32.10 24.27
C SER A 162 10.07 -33.42 23.50
N ASN A 163 9.48 -33.40 22.31
CA ASN A 163 9.28 -34.58 21.46
C ASN A 163 10.28 -34.65 20.28
N SER A 164 11.26 -33.75 20.24
CA SER A 164 12.35 -33.66 19.25
C SER A 164 13.69 -34.02 19.89
#